data_AF-A0A292SD00-F1
#
_entry.id   AF-A0A292SD00-F1
#
_cell.length_a   1.000
_cell.length_b   1.000
_cell.length_c   1.000
_cell.angle_alpha   90.00
_cell.angle_beta   90.00
_cell.angle_gamma   90.00
#
_symmetry.space_group_name_H-M   'P 1'
#
loop_
_entity.id
_entity.type
_entity.pdbx_description
1 polymer ?
#
loop_
_entity_poly.entity_id
_entity_poly.type
_entity_poly.pdbx_seq_one_letter_code
_entity_poly.pdbx_strand_id
1 'polypeptide(L)'
;MTIRPVASVSLVNRYNQLNFEGNKKKKQPQNNHNGVSNTISHKLAVPLAATIIAMSPMSSSASNRYFDRIEDNVELREINDLDKYEQSGRKIINTKGYRFEKTYQKANGEIYTKNETRLINFVSTDNDDSTFEEINVAFFDDTDKANPKLLKTYDLKDFAVYNYTIVSSDNSASNKFSLQQMFVNDTDQEDKGNFTRDVISEKEICKFVRSELESPRNNSGIKITTYDRKIRPASSYDLQNVAPANTMKDAPSCDYSKYKRLGSQDYKGKNGNYNITYYSITGADEIELVSLKKDGGPALTVRANIPAKATFFAKDSAPQIIEYGIVELKDGDEKKHYISDMDLTNALTIIYNDPASCYNVFTCKPGNKEYDVTPKGAIVPLN
;
A
#
# COMPACT_ATOMS: atom_id res chain seq x y z
N MET A 1 -33.02 -11.63 -39.15
CA MET A 1 -33.29 -10.32 -38.50
C MET A 1 -31.97 -9.85 -37.93
N THR A 2 -31.41 -8.76 -38.46
CA THR A 2 -29.98 -8.44 -38.30
C THR A 2 -29.84 -7.08 -37.65
N ILE A 3 -29.26 -7.02 -36.46
CA ILE A 3 -29.03 -5.76 -35.73
C ILE A 3 -27.55 -5.44 -35.81
N ARG A 4 -27.21 -4.32 -36.46
CA ARG A 4 -25.87 -3.72 -36.46
C ARG A 4 -25.81 -2.61 -35.39
N PRO A 5 -24.63 -2.35 -34.79
CA PRO A 5 -24.47 -1.33 -33.76
C PRO A 5 -24.38 0.09 -34.35
N VAL A 6 -24.60 1.10 -33.51
CA VAL A 6 -24.33 2.52 -33.81
C VAL A 6 -23.47 3.09 -32.69
N ALA A 7 -22.44 3.87 -33.04
CA ALA A 7 -21.38 4.31 -32.12
C ALA A 7 -21.40 5.81 -31.80
N SER A 8 -21.11 6.13 -30.53
CA SER A 8 -20.41 7.31 -29.98
C SER A 8 -20.42 8.67 -30.71
N VAL A 9 -21.10 9.66 -30.10
CA VAL A 9 -20.91 11.13 -30.21
C VAL A 9 -21.46 11.75 -28.89
N SER A 10 -20.85 12.68 -28.14
CA SER A 10 -19.47 13.19 -28.03
C SER A 10 -19.25 13.79 -26.60
N LEU A 11 -18.04 14.25 -26.26
CA LEU A 11 -17.65 14.90 -24.99
C LEU A 11 -17.40 16.41 -25.17
N VAL A 12 -18.22 17.32 -24.59
CA VAL A 12 -17.81 18.74 -24.40
C VAL A 12 -18.39 19.40 -23.13
N ASN A 13 -17.54 19.54 -22.11
CA ASN A 13 -17.36 20.66 -21.16
C ASN A 13 -18.54 21.40 -20.45
N ARG A 14 -18.40 21.38 -19.10
CA ARG A 14 -18.44 22.52 -18.12
C ARG A 14 -19.76 23.03 -17.51
N TYR A 15 -19.79 22.96 -16.16
CA TYR A 15 -20.36 23.90 -15.16
C TYR A 15 -21.75 24.53 -15.43
N ASN A 16 -22.76 24.37 -14.57
CA ASN A 16 -22.73 24.89 -13.20
C ASN A 16 -23.98 24.49 -12.36
N GLN A 17 -23.88 24.67 -11.03
CA GLN A 17 -24.96 24.99 -10.07
C GLN A 17 -26.15 24.01 -9.92
N LEU A 18 -26.07 23.15 -8.90
CA LEU A 18 -27.25 22.72 -8.14
C LEU A 18 -27.35 23.56 -6.86
N ASN A 19 -28.36 24.43 -6.80
CA ASN A 19 -28.68 25.24 -5.63
C ASN A 19 -29.33 24.37 -4.54
N PHE A 20 -28.82 24.45 -3.31
CA PHE A 20 -29.51 23.92 -2.13
C PHE A 20 -30.48 24.97 -1.57
N GLU A 21 -31.72 25.00 -2.07
CA GLU A 21 -32.77 25.86 -1.52
C GLU A 21 -33.31 25.30 -0.19
N GLY A 22 -32.84 25.89 0.92
CA GLY A 22 -33.37 25.64 2.25
C GLY A 22 -34.75 26.29 2.46
N ASN A 23 -35.80 25.48 2.50
CA ASN A 23 -37.18 25.98 2.58
C ASN A 23 -37.54 26.48 4.00
N LYS A 24 -37.46 27.80 4.21
CA LYS A 24 -37.88 28.47 5.46
C LYS A 24 -39.42 28.48 5.60
N LYS A 25 -39.98 27.84 6.62
CA LYS A 25 -41.39 28.09 7.04
C LYS A 25 -41.46 29.10 8.19
N LYS A 26 -42.42 30.02 8.09
CA LYS A 26 -42.64 31.16 9.00
C LYS A 26 -43.29 30.70 10.33
N LYS A 27 -42.97 31.40 11.44
CA LYS A 27 -43.80 31.42 12.67
C LYS A 27 -45.09 32.23 12.38
N GLN A 28 -46.26 32.02 12.99
CA GLN A 28 -46.72 32.18 14.40
C GLN A 28 -48.26 31.88 14.41
N PRO A 29 -49.05 31.96 15.52
CA PRO A 29 -48.80 31.57 16.92
C PRO A 29 -49.98 30.83 17.64
N GLN A 30 -49.72 30.38 18.87
CA GLN A 30 -50.63 30.26 20.05
C GLN A 30 -51.65 29.10 20.28
N ASN A 31 -51.54 28.58 21.52
CA ASN A 31 -52.55 28.13 22.50
C ASN A 31 -53.10 26.67 22.54
N ASN A 32 -52.65 25.97 23.60
CA ASN A 32 -53.39 25.13 24.56
C ASN A 32 -54.52 24.19 24.09
N HIS A 33 -54.31 22.86 24.24
CA HIS A 33 -54.92 22.08 25.33
C HIS A 33 -54.34 20.66 25.46
N ASN A 34 -54.33 20.12 26.68
CA ASN A 34 -54.15 18.69 26.94
C ASN A 34 -55.40 17.92 26.49
N GLY A 35 -55.21 16.81 25.77
CA GLY A 35 -56.30 15.91 25.38
C GLY A 35 -55.76 14.53 25.00
N VAL A 36 -56.14 13.50 25.76
CA VAL A 36 -55.74 12.11 25.54
C VAL A 36 -56.80 11.39 24.69
N SER A 37 -56.42 10.77 23.57
CA SER A 37 -56.77 9.37 23.24
C SER A 37 -56.37 8.92 21.81
N ASN A 38 -56.08 7.62 21.72
CA ASN A 38 -56.23 6.73 20.56
C ASN A 38 -55.41 6.94 19.27
N THR A 39 -54.25 6.26 19.26
CA THR A 39 -53.90 5.21 18.28
C THR A 39 -54.21 5.41 16.78
N ILE A 40 -53.16 5.63 15.98
CA ILE A 40 -52.95 4.94 14.69
C ILE A 40 -51.47 4.56 14.59
N SER A 41 -51.18 3.38 14.07
CA SER A 41 -49.81 2.88 13.87
C SER A 41 -49.19 3.46 12.59
N HIS A 42 -47.97 4.00 12.71
CA HIS A 42 -47.06 4.06 11.57
C HIS A 42 -45.75 3.37 11.93
N LYS A 43 -45.52 2.28 11.20
CA LYS A 43 -44.31 1.44 11.27
C LYS A 43 -43.07 2.34 11.24
N LEU A 44 -42.14 2.11 12.17
CA LEU A 44 -40.76 2.55 12.01
C LEU A 44 -40.25 2.00 10.68
N ALA A 45 -40.09 2.89 9.70
CA ALA A 45 -39.50 2.55 8.42
C ALA A 45 -37.99 2.37 8.66
N VAL A 46 -37.59 1.13 8.95
CA VAL A 46 -36.19 0.70 8.86
C VAL A 46 -35.74 0.99 7.42
N PRO A 47 -34.73 1.85 7.20
CA PRO A 47 -34.14 1.99 5.88
C PRO A 47 -33.53 0.63 5.53
N LEU A 48 -33.93 0.05 4.38
CA LEU A 48 -33.29 -1.15 3.84
C LEU A 48 -31.82 -0.84 3.54
N ALA A 49 -30.94 -1.10 4.50
CA ALA A 49 -29.51 -1.00 4.38
C ALA A 49 -28.91 -2.39 4.64
N ALA A 50 -28.40 -3.00 3.57
CA ALA A 50 -27.75 -4.31 3.58
C ALA A 50 -28.54 -5.44 4.26
N THR A 51 -29.53 -5.98 3.55
CA THR A 51 -29.64 -7.45 3.54
C THR A 51 -28.30 -7.97 3.01
N ILE A 52 -27.40 -8.32 3.92
CA ILE A 52 -26.32 -9.24 3.62
C ILE A 52 -27.04 -10.55 3.31
N ILE A 53 -27.34 -10.77 2.04
CA ILE A 53 -27.49 -12.12 1.54
C ILE A 53 -26.14 -12.74 1.83
N ALA A 54 -26.08 -13.58 2.87
CA ALA A 54 -25.01 -14.51 3.05
C ALA A 54 -25.07 -15.46 1.85
N MET A 55 -24.48 -15.00 0.73
CA MET A 55 -24.13 -15.85 -0.38
C MET A 55 -22.99 -16.71 0.15
N SER A 56 -23.37 -17.78 0.87
CA SER A 56 -22.60 -19.01 0.91
C SER A 56 -22.04 -19.21 -0.51
N PRO A 57 -20.74 -19.43 -0.69
CA PRO A 57 -20.17 -19.52 -2.02
C PRO A 57 -20.90 -20.61 -2.77
N MET A 58 -21.77 -20.21 -3.71
CA MET A 58 -22.34 -21.15 -4.67
C MET A 58 -21.15 -21.79 -5.34
N SER A 59 -21.04 -23.11 -5.21
CA SER A 59 -20.06 -23.89 -5.92
C SER A 59 -20.32 -23.74 -7.42
N SER A 60 -19.72 -22.72 -8.02
CA SER A 60 -19.39 -22.80 -9.43
C SER A 60 -18.56 -24.07 -9.56
N SER A 61 -18.97 -24.94 -10.48
CA SER A 61 -18.27 -26.19 -10.79
C SER A 61 -16.94 -25.85 -11.46
N ALA A 62 -16.00 -25.33 -10.67
CA ALA A 62 -14.63 -25.16 -11.07
C ALA A 62 -14.11 -26.53 -11.46
N SER A 63 -13.59 -26.63 -12.68
CA SER A 63 -12.81 -27.79 -13.05
C SER A 63 -11.68 -27.93 -12.02
N ASN A 64 -11.57 -29.11 -11.39
CA ASN A 64 -10.51 -29.42 -10.42
C ASN A 64 -9.15 -29.41 -11.12
N ARG A 65 -8.63 -28.22 -11.40
CA ARG A 65 -7.20 -27.97 -11.48
C ARG A 65 -6.73 -27.89 -10.04
N TYR A 66 -6.10 -28.97 -9.58
CA TYR A 66 -5.34 -28.94 -8.34
C TYR A 66 -4.32 -27.81 -8.48
N PHE A 67 -4.49 -26.75 -7.69
CA PHE A 67 -3.47 -25.72 -7.56
C PHE A 67 -2.51 -26.21 -6.48
N ASP A 68 -1.30 -26.58 -6.91
CA ASP A 68 -0.22 -26.93 -5.99
C ASP A 68 0.07 -25.74 -5.08
N ARG A 69 0.29 -26.02 -3.79
CA ARG A 69 0.58 -24.99 -2.81
C ARG A 69 2.00 -24.50 -3.05
N ILE A 70 2.18 -23.21 -3.32
CA ILE A 70 3.51 -22.60 -3.39
C ILE A 70 4.08 -22.62 -1.96
N GLU A 71 5.31 -23.11 -1.78
CA GLU A 71 6.08 -22.94 -0.54
C GLU A 71 7.16 -21.88 -0.76
N ASP A 72 6.75 -20.62 -0.58
CA ASP A 72 7.40 -19.43 0.01
C ASP A 72 8.88 -19.09 -0.24
N ASN A 73 9.67 -19.87 -0.97
CA ASN A 73 11.04 -19.53 -1.37
C ASN A 73 11.15 -19.39 -2.89
N VAL A 74 11.44 -18.17 -3.32
CA VAL A 74 11.84 -17.84 -4.68
C VAL A 74 13.31 -17.44 -4.63
N GLU A 75 14.21 -18.27 -5.14
CA GLU A 75 15.62 -17.87 -5.27
C GLU A 75 15.88 -17.21 -6.62
N LEU A 76 16.41 -15.98 -6.60
CA LEU A 76 16.87 -15.25 -7.77
C LEU A 76 18.39 -15.37 -7.92
N ARG A 77 18.86 -15.82 -9.09
CA ARG A 77 20.29 -15.91 -9.42
C ARG A 77 20.57 -15.36 -10.82
N GLU A 78 21.50 -14.43 -10.92
CA GLU A 78 22.01 -13.95 -12.22
C GLU A 78 22.75 -15.10 -12.95
N ILE A 79 22.55 -15.21 -14.26
CA ILE A 79 23.20 -16.23 -15.11
C ILE A 79 23.84 -15.60 -16.35
N ASN A 80 25.00 -16.14 -16.73
CA ASN A 80 25.81 -15.68 -17.87
C ASN A 80 25.92 -16.72 -19.00
N ASP A 81 25.58 -17.98 -18.74
CA ASP A 81 25.48 -19.04 -19.76
C ASP A 81 24.11 -18.92 -20.43
N LEU A 82 24.09 -18.22 -21.57
CA LEU A 82 22.87 -17.83 -22.29
C LEU A 82 22.72 -18.54 -23.64
N ASP A 83 23.71 -19.34 -24.06
CA ASP A 83 23.83 -19.97 -25.38
C ASP A 83 22.64 -20.90 -25.74
N LYS A 84 21.92 -21.38 -24.72
CA LYS A 84 20.74 -22.27 -24.88
C LYS A 84 19.40 -21.52 -24.95
N TYR A 85 19.39 -20.21 -24.75
CA TYR A 85 18.18 -19.41 -24.58
C TYR A 85 17.97 -18.44 -25.77
N GLU A 86 18.35 -18.88 -26.97
CA GLU A 86 18.23 -18.09 -28.20
C GLU A 86 16.79 -17.64 -28.47
N GLN A 87 16.65 -16.41 -28.95
CA GLN A 87 15.40 -15.88 -29.50
C GLN A 87 15.63 -15.44 -30.93
N SER A 88 15.01 -16.16 -31.87
CA SER A 88 15.14 -15.85 -33.29
C SER A 88 14.33 -14.61 -33.68
N GLY A 89 14.82 -13.86 -34.67
CA GLY A 89 14.06 -12.80 -35.34
C GLY A 89 14.05 -11.41 -34.68
N ARG A 90 14.82 -11.15 -33.62
CA ARG A 90 15.03 -9.80 -33.06
C ARG A 90 16.53 -9.46 -32.95
N LYS A 91 16.89 -8.19 -33.15
CA LYS A 91 18.27 -7.70 -33.01
C LYS A 91 18.55 -7.34 -31.55
N ILE A 92 19.02 -8.31 -30.76
CA ILE A 92 19.34 -8.14 -29.35
C ILE A 92 20.73 -7.51 -29.22
N ILE A 93 20.82 -6.29 -28.70
CA ILE A 93 22.09 -5.57 -28.49
C ILE A 93 22.72 -5.83 -27.11
N ASN A 94 21.89 -6.22 -26.13
CA ASN A 94 22.30 -6.54 -24.77
C ASN A 94 21.26 -7.49 -24.16
N THR A 95 21.70 -8.41 -23.29
CA THR A 95 20.82 -9.34 -22.59
C THR A 95 21.32 -9.61 -21.19
N LYS A 96 20.40 -9.87 -20.26
CA LYS A 96 20.73 -10.32 -18.91
C LYS A 96 19.77 -11.39 -18.42
N GLY A 97 20.33 -12.53 -18.00
CA GLY A 97 19.56 -13.68 -17.54
C GLY A 97 19.43 -13.74 -16.02
N TYR A 98 18.24 -14.13 -15.58
CA TYR A 98 17.91 -14.37 -14.18
C TYR A 98 17.18 -15.71 -14.05
N ARG A 99 17.75 -16.65 -13.30
CA ARG A 99 17.10 -17.91 -12.93
C ARG A 99 16.31 -17.74 -11.64
N PHE A 100 15.10 -18.27 -11.65
CA PHE A 100 14.16 -18.37 -10.55
C PHE A 100 13.98 -19.85 -10.21
N GLU A 101 14.30 -20.23 -8.99
CA GLU A 101 13.95 -21.54 -8.44
C GLU A 101 12.70 -21.38 -7.56
N LYS A 102 11.64 -22.15 -7.84
CA LYS A 102 10.36 -22.11 -7.11
C LYS A 102 9.98 -23.50 -6.63
N THR A 103 9.67 -23.62 -5.35
CA THR A 103 9.25 -24.88 -4.73
C THR A 103 7.74 -24.96 -4.58
N TYR A 104 7.18 -26.11 -4.94
CA TYR A 104 5.74 -26.38 -4.92
C TYR A 104 5.47 -27.67 -4.16
N GLN A 105 4.40 -27.67 -3.36
CA GLN A 105 3.89 -28.85 -2.68
C GLN A 105 2.55 -29.27 -3.32
N LYS A 106 2.53 -30.48 -3.86
CA LYS A 106 1.31 -31.11 -4.37
C LYS A 106 0.34 -31.43 -3.24
N ALA A 107 -0.93 -31.63 -3.57
CA ALA A 107 -1.98 -31.99 -2.60
C ALA A 107 -1.73 -33.32 -1.82
N ASN A 108 -0.83 -34.18 -2.31
CA ASN A 108 -0.38 -35.41 -1.63
C ASN A 108 0.82 -35.19 -0.68
N GLY A 109 1.30 -33.95 -0.53
CA GLY A 109 2.50 -33.60 0.25
C GLY A 109 3.83 -33.74 -0.49
N GLU A 110 3.82 -34.20 -1.75
CA GLU A 110 5.04 -34.33 -2.57
C GLU A 110 5.57 -32.94 -2.96
N ILE A 111 6.82 -32.67 -2.63
CA ILE A 111 7.51 -31.43 -2.96
C ILE A 111 8.24 -31.59 -4.30
N TYR A 112 8.05 -30.64 -5.22
CA TYR A 112 8.81 -30.55 -6.45
C TYR A 112 9.26 -29.12 -6.73
N THR A 113 10.41 -29.01 -7.39
CA THR A 113 11.00 -27.72 -7.78
C THR A 113 10.72 -27.45 -9.25
N LYS A 114 10.40 -26.21 -9.59
CA LYS A 114 10.26 -25.75 -10.97
C LYS A 114 11.20 -24.57 -11.22
N ASN A 115 11.96 -24.66 -12.30
CA ASN A 115 12.93 -23.63 -12.68
C ASN A 115 12.36 -22.76 -13.80
N GLU A 116 12.47 -21.45 -13.65
CA GLU A 116 12.04 -20.45 -14.62
C GLU A 116 13.22 -19.52 -14.89
N THR A 117 13.64 -19.37 -16.14
CA THR A 117 14.68 -18.40 -16.52
C THR A 117 14.01 -17.22 -17.21
N ARG A 118 14.30 -16.00 -16.76
CA ARG A 118 13.88 -14.75 -17.41
C ARG A 118 15.08 -14.11 -18.07
N LEU A 119 14.99 -13.86 -19.37
CA LEU A 119 15.95 -13.03 -20.10
C LEU A 119 15.38 -11.64 -20.32
N ILE A 120 16.12 -10.63 -19.86
CA ILE A 120 15.85 -9.22 -20.12
C ILE A 120 16.67 -8.82 -21.35
N ASN A 121 16.03 -8.58 -22.50
CA ASN A 121 16.72 -8.24 -23.74
C ASN A 121 16.44 -6.81 -24.14
N PHE A 122 17.47 -6.12 -24.61
CA PHE A 122 17.41 -4.79 -25.20
C PHE A 122 17.51 -4.94 -26.71
N VAL A 123 16.53 -4.43 -27.44
CA VAL A 123 16.32 -4.71 -28.85
C VAL A 123 16.41 -3.42 -29.66
N SER A 124 17.25 -3.44 -30.69
CA SER A 124 17.22 -2.43 -31.75
C SER A 124 16.16 -2.80 -32.79
N THR A 125 15.40 -1.79 -33.19
CA THR A 125 14.33 -1.84 -34.21
C THR A 125 14.74 -1.12 -35.50
N ASP A 126 15.72 -0.22 -35.42
CA ASP A 126 16.29 0.53 -36.55
C ASP A 126 17.52 -0.15 -37.19
N ASN A 127 18.06 -1.19 -36.56
CA ASN A 127 19.30 -1.90 -36.85
C ASN A 127 20.60 -1.14 -36.49
N ASP A 128 20.59 -0.18 -35.57
CA ASP A 128 21.80 0.21 -34.84
C ASP A 128 22.24 -0.90 -33.86
N ASP A 129 23.54 -1.05 -33.60
CA ASP A 129 24.09 -1.90 -32.53
C ASP A 129 24.46 -1.11 -31.28
N SER A 130 24.42 0.23 -31.36
CA SER A 130 24.81 1.12 -30.27
C SER A 130 23.66 1.52 -29.34
N THR A 131 22.40 1.45 -29.82
CA THR A 131 21.19 1.85 -29.10
C THR A 131 20.08 0.79 -29.10
N PHE A 132 19.05 1.00 -28.27
CA PHE A 132 17.82 0.20 -28.25
C PHE A 132 16.56 1.08 -28.19
N GLU A 133 15.46 0.57 -28.75
CA GLU A 133 14.13 1.17 -28.67
C GLU A 133 13.16 0.31 -27.86
N GLU A 134 13.38 -1.01 -27.80
CA GLU A 134 12.53 -1.97 -27.12
C GLU A 134 13.26 -2.70 -26.00
N ILE A 135 12.51 -3.10 -24.98
CA ILE A 135 12.95 -4.07 -23.95
C ILE A 135 11.91 -5.18 -23.92
N ASN A 136 12.35 -6.43 -24.03
CA ASN A 136 11.48 -7.59 -23.84
C ASN A 136 11.97 -8.48 -22.69
N VAL A 137 11.03 -9.24 -22.14
CA VAL A 137 11.25 -10.23 -21.10
C VAL A 137 10.76 -11.58 -21.61
N ALA A 138 11.70 -12.48 -21.89
CA ALA A 138 11.41 -13.84 -22.31
C ALA A 138 11.47 -14.79 -21.12
N PHE A 139 10.42 -15.59 -20.95
CA PHE A 139 10.25 -16.56 -19.87
C PHE A 139 10.48 -17.96 -20.43
N PHE A 140 11.42 -18.70 -19.85
CA PHE A 140 11.75 -20.08 -20.22
C PHE A 140 11.41 -21.02 -19.05
N ASP A 141 10.84 -22.19 -19.34
CA ASP A 141 10.86 -23.32 -18.42
C ASP A 141 12.25 -23.96 -18.52
N ASP A 142 12.99 -23.91 -17.42
CA ASP A 142 14.38 -24.34 -17.30
C ASP A 142 14.50 -25.58 -16.40
N THR A 143 13.40 -26.32 -16.25
CA THR A 143 13.36 -27.54 -15.44
C THR A 143 14.25 -28.63 -16.07
N ASP A 144 14.29 -28.70 -17.41
CA ASP A 144 15.37 -29.40 -18.14
C ASP A 144 16.41 -28.38 -18.65
N LYS A 145 17.53 -28.27 -17.93
CA LYS A 145 18.67 -27.38 -18.26
C LYS A 145 19.44 -27.79 -19.53
N ALA A 146 19.14 -28.94 -20.12
CA ALA A 146 19.67 -29.30 -21.44
C ALA A 146 18.86 -28.65 -22.56
N ASN A 147 17.53 -28.53 -22.39
CA ASN A 147 16.59 -28.06 -23.41
C ASN A 147 15.59 -27.03 -22.81
N PRO A 148 16.05 -25.83 -22.40
CA PRO A 148 15.15 -24.82 -21.86
C PRO A 148 14.11 -24.42 -22.90
N LYS A 149 12.85 -24.36 -22.49
CA LYS A 149 11.73 -24.11 -23.41
C LYS A 149 11.20 -22.71 -23.24
N LEU A 150 11.27 -21.88 -24.30
CA LEU A 150 10.57 -20.60 -24.33
C LEU A 150 9.07 -20.82 -24.10
N LEU A 151 8.54 -20.21 -23.04
CA LEU A 151 7.13 -20.23 -22.71
C LEU A 151 6.41 -19.05 -23.36
N LYS A 152 6.97 -17.85 -23.21
CA LYS A 152 6.40 -16.58 -23.66
C LYS A 152 7.47 -15.49 -23.74
N THR A 153 7.22 -14.50 -24.59
CA THR A 153 7.92 -13.20 -24.56
C THR A 153 6.90 -12.10 -24.26
N TYR A 154 7.30 -11.13 -23.45
CA TYR A 154 6.51 -9.94 -23.14
C TYR A 154 7.33 -8.69 -23.44
N ASP A 155 6.74 -7.67 -24.06
CA ASP A 155 7.42 -6.37 -24.20
C ASP A 155 7.15 -5.48 -22.99
N LEU A 156 8.16 -4.74 -22.53
CA LEU A 156 8.02 -3.70 -21.52
C LEU A 156 7.28 -2.49 -22.09
N LYS A 157 6.13 -2.14 -21.48
CA LYS A 157 5.31 -1.01 -21.92
C LYS A 157 5.37 0.21 -20.99
N ASP A 158 5.72 0.02 -19.71
CA ASP A 158 5.91 1.12 -18.75
C ASP A 158 6.88 0.69 -17.63
N PHE A 159 7.74 1.60 -17.18
CA PHE A 159 8.62 1.41 -16.02
C PHE A 159 8.26 2.45 -14.97
N ALA A 160 7.63 2.02 -13.87
CA ALA A 160 7.13 2.91 -12.85
C ALA A 160 8.08 3.00 -11.64
N VAL A 161 8.34 4.23 -11.20
CA VAL A 161 9.01 4.53 -9.92
C VAL A 161 8.02 5.23 -9.00
N TYR A 162 7.73 4.63 -7.85
CA TYR A 162 6.80 5.19 -6.87
C TYR A 162 7.56 5.72 -5.67
N ASN A 163 7.60 7.05 -5.49
CA ASN A 163 8.23 7.68 -4.33
C ASN A 163 7.19 7.90 -3.26
N TYR A 164 7.26 7.13 -2.17
CA TYR A 164 6.36 7.27 -1.04
C TYR A 164 6.94 8.19 0.03
N THR A 165 6.05 8.86 0.76
CA THR A 165 6.35 9.60 1.98
C THR A 165 5.23 9.35 2.98
N ILE A 166 5.57 8.89 4.19
CA ILE A 166 4.59 8.71 5.26
C ILE A 166 4.36 10.07 5.93
N VAL A 167 3.10 10.49 6.00
CA VAL A 167 2.70 11.79 6.53
C VAL A 167 1.84 11.61 7.78
N SER A 168 2.22 12.31 8.84
CA SER A 168 1.55 12.38 10.14
C SER A 168 0.33 13.31 10.10
N SER A 169 -0.50 13.24 11.14
CA SER A 169 -1.73 14.04 11.30
C SER A 169 -1.50 15.54 11.58
N ASP A 170 -0.24 15.97 11.74
CA ASP A 170 0.22 17.36 11.80
C ASP A 170 0.85 17.83 10.46
N ASN A 171 0.77 17.02 9.41
CA ASN A 171 1.48 17.16 8.13
C ASN A 171 3.03 17.01 8.18
N SER A 172 3.63 16.61 9.31
CA SER A 172 5.05 16.21 9.33
C SER A 172 5.26 14.95 8.48
N ALA A 173 6.44 14.83 7.85
CA ALA A 173 6.71 13.85 6.80
C ALA A 173 7.98 13.05 7.10
N SER A 174 7.83 11.76 7.41
CA SER A 174 8.90 10.80 7.68
C SER A 174 8.99 9.73 6.58
N ASN A 175 9.98 8.85 6.72
CA ASN A 175 10.04 7.54 6.09
C ASN A 175 9.75 7.62 4.57
N LYS A 176 10.68 8.25 3.86
CA LYS A 176 10.68 8.28 2.39
C LYS A 176 11.29 6.98 1.87
N PHE A 177 10.60 6.34 0.94
CA PHE A 177 11.06 5.13 0.28
C PHE A 177 10.58 5.11 -1.17
N SER A 178 11.26 4.36 -2.02
CA SER A 178 10.88 4.23 -3.43
C SER A 178 10.71 2.77 -3.81
N LEU A 179 9.61 2.45 -4.49
CA LEU A 179 9.34 1.14 -5.08
C LEU A 179 9.44 1.23 -6.61
N GLN A 180 9.73 0.12 -7.27
CA GLN A 180 9.89 0.05 -8.72
C GLN A 180 9.06 -1.13 -9.27
N GLN A 181 8.43 -0.95 -10.43
CA GLN A 181 7.69 -1.99 -11.13
C GLN A 181 7.85 -1.84 -12.64
N MET A 182 8.05 -2.96 -13.32
CA MET A 182 7.95 -3.10 -14.77
C MET A 182 6.56 -3.63 -15.13
N PHE A 183 5.90 -2.99 -16.10
CA PHE A 183 4.63 -3.46 -16.68
C PHE A 183 4.89 -4.04 -18.06
N VAL A 184 4.67 -5.34 -18.20
CA VAL A 184 4.97 -6.09 -19.43
C VAL A 184 3.68 -6.64 -20.05
N ASN A 185 3.56 -6.61 -21.38
CA ASN A 185 2.41 -7.12 -22.12
C ASN A 185 2.81 -8.33 -22.98
N ASP A 186 1.95 -9.34 -23.02
CA ASP A 186 2.12 -10.55 -23.83
C ASP A 186 2.03 -10.21 -25.33
N THR A 187 3.12 -10.45 -26.07
CA THR A 187 3.22 -10.07 -27.50
C THR A 187 2.20 -10.79 -28.37
N ASP A 188 1.83 -12.02 -27.99
CA ASP A 188 0.96 -12.88 -28.80
C ASP A 188 -0.53 -12.61 -28.54
N GLN A 189 -0.85 -11.78 -27.55
CA GLN A 189 -2.21 -11.43 -27.13
C GLN A 189 -2.57 -9.96 -27.39
N GLU A 190 -1.59 -9.08 -27.56
CA GLU A 190 -1.78 -7.65 -27.88
C GLU A 190 -2.59 -7.48 -29.17
N ASP A 191 -2.25 -8.22 -30.23
CA ASP A 191 -2.99 -8.28 -31.51
C ASP A 191 -4.43 -8.84 -31.38
N LYS A 192 -4.75 -9.51 -30.28
CA LYS A 192 -6.06 -10.16 -30.02
C LYS A 192 -6.96 -9.32 -29.11
N GLY A 193 -6.51 -8.14 -28.67
CA GLY A 193 -7.24 -7.24 -27.79
C GLY A 193 -7.40 -7.72 -26.34
N ASN A 194 -6.77 -8.85 -25.97
CA ASN A 194 -6.81 -9.41 -24.62
C ASN A 194 -5.52 -9.06 -23.87
N PHE A 195 -5.47 -7.87 -23.29
CA PHE A 195 -4.28 -7.39 -22.57
C PHE A 195 -4.10 -8.07 -21.20
N THR A 196 -3.39 -9.20 -21.16
CA THR A 196 -2.72 -9.65 -19.92
C THR A 196 -1.48 -8.80 -19.69
N ARG A 197 -1.62 -7.78 -18.84
CA ARG A 197 -0.50 -7.02 -18.27
C ARG A 197 0.05 -7.80 -17.07
N ASP A 198 1.28 -8.23 -17.15
CA ASP A 198 2.02 -8.82 -16.03
C ASP A 198 2.92 -7.77 -15.36
N VAL A 199 3.39 -8.06 -14.15
CA VAL A 199 4.16 -7.14 -13.31
C VAL A 199 5.43 -7.80 -12.79
N ILE A 200 6.57 -7.14 -12.97
CA ILE A 200 7.85 -7.57 -12.39
C ILE A 200 8.31 -6.47 -11.42
N SER A 201 8.44 -6.81 -10.14
CA SER A 201 8.89 -5.93 -9.04
C SER A 201 10.27 -6.29 -8.48
N GLU A 202 10.85 -7.39 -8.97
CA GLU A 202 12.12 -7.95 -8.50
C GLU A 202 13.23 -6.90 -8.52
N LYS A 203 13.78 -6.62 -7.35
CA LYS A 203 14.61 -5.43 -7.09
C LYS A 203 15.82 -5.34 -8.00
N GLU A 204 16.57 -6.43 -8.17
CA GLU A 204 17.79 -6.42 -9.00
C GLU A 204 17.49 -6.42 -10.50
N ILE A 205 16.33 -6.93 -10.94
CA ILE A 205 15.86 -6.80 -12.33
C ILE A 205 15.47 -5.34 -12.61
N CYS A 206 14.62 -4.76 -11.75
CA CYS A 206 14.16 -3.37 -11.91
C CYS A 206 15.34 -2.39 -11.88
N LYS A 207 16.29 -2.59 -10.97
CA LYS A 207 17.52 -1.78 -10.85
C LYS A 207 18.38 -1.85 -12.12
N PHE A 208 18.56 -3.04 -12.70
CA PHE A 208 19.30 -3.21 -13.95
C PHE A 208 18.59 -2.53 -15.13
N VAL A 209 17.30 -2.83 -15.34
CA VAL A 209 16.50 -2.22 -16.41
C VAL A 209 16.49 -0.70 -16.29
N ARG A 210 16.35 -0.17 -15.08
CA ARG A 210 16.46 1.27 -14.82
C ARG A 210 17.80 1.85 -15.25
N SER A 211 18.92 1.20 -14.94
CA SER A 211 20.25 1.70 -15.31
C SER A 211 20.48 1.75 -16.83
N GLU A 212 19.89 0.82 -17.58
CA GLU A 212 19.92 0.84 -19.05
C GLU A 212 18.91 1.87 -19.63
N LEU A 213 17.75 2.08 -18.99
CA LEU A 213 16.81 3.15 -19.37
C LEU A 213 17.36 4.56 -19.11
N GLU A 214 18.24 4.72 -18.11
CA GLU A 214 18.98 5.96 -17.81
C GLU A 214 20.28 6.09 -18.63
N SER A 215 20.64 5.07 -19.42
CA SER A 215 21.84 5.05 -20.29
C SER A 215 21.62 5.85 -21.58
N PRO A 216 22.67 6.48 -22.15
CA PRO A 216 22.62 7.08 -23.50
C PRO A 216 22.24 6.11 -24.63
N ARG A 217 22.24 4.79 -24.37
CA ARG A 217 21.80 3.75 -25.30
C ARG A 217 20.28 3.67 -25.48
N ASN A 218 19.48 4.20 -24.54
CA ASN A 218 18.03 4.26 -24.68
C ASN A 218 17.67 5.32 -25.73
N ASN A 219 17.26 4.90 -26.93
CA ASN A 219 16.91 5.78 -28.05
C ASN A 219 15.52 6.42 -27.89
N SER A 220 15.18 6.82 -26.66
CA SER A 220 13.89 7.37 -26.23
C SER A 220 12.66 6.44 -26.40
N GLY A 221 12.87 5.14 -26.64
CA GLY A 221 11.78 4.18 -26.86
C GLY A 221 10.92 3.93 -25.62
N ILE A 222 11.54 3.82 -24.43
CA ILE A 222 10.85 3.55 -23.16
C ILE A 222 11.18 4.64 -22.14
N LYS A 223 10.16 5.13 -21.44
CA LYS A 223 10.25 6.21 -20.44
C LYS A 223 10.01 5.70 -19.03
N ILE A 224 10.70 6.30 -18.07
CA ILE A 224 10.46 6.07 -16.64
C ILE A 224 9.31 6.98 -16.18
N THR A 225 8.24 6.38 -15.69
CA THR A 225 7.07 7.10 -15.14
C THR A 225 7.21 7.23 -13.63
N THR A 226 7.45 8.45 -13.14
CA THR A 226 7.60 8.71 -11.69
C THR A 226 6.27 9.15 -11.07
N TYR A 227 5.91 8.55 -9.93
CA TYR A 227 4.73 8.92 -9.14
C TYR A 227 5.11 9.27 -7.70
N ASP A 228 4.96 10.53 -7.31
CA ASP A 228 5.12 10.95 -5.92
C ASP A 228 3.81 10.73 -5.14
N ARG A 229 3.90 10.01 -4.02
CA ARG A 229 2.76 9.51 -3.25
C ARG A 229 2.91 9.84 -1.77
N LYS A 230 1.92 10.56 -1.23
CA LYS A 230 1.77 10.78 0.21
C LYS A 230 0.77 9.76 0.75
N ILE A 231 1.24 8.98 1.72
CA ILE A 231 0.45 7.96 2.44
C ILE A 231 0.45 8.30 3.92
N ARG A 232 -0.49 7.76 4.70
CA ARG A 232 -0.60 8.01 6.14
C ARG A 232 -0.98 6.76 6.93
N PRO A 233 -0.62 6.68 8.22
CA PRO A 233 -1.25 5.73 9.13
C PRO A 233 -2.77 5.99 9.25
N ALA A 234 -3.51 4.94 9.53
CA ALA A 234 -4.95 4.97 9.76
C ALA A 234 -5.34 4.26 11.07
N SER A 235 -6.63 4.26 11.39
CA SER A 235 -7.17 3.66 12.62
C SER A 235 -7.14 2.13 12.67
N SER A 236 -6.90 1.47 11.53
CA SER A 236 -6.55 0.05 11.45
C SER A 236 -5.04 -0.20 11.57
N TYR A 237 -4.25 0.87 11.75
CA TYR A 237 -2.79 0.92 11.70
C TYR A 237 -2.16 0.56 10.34
N ASP A 238 -2.97 0.37 9.30
CA ASP A 238 -2.51 0.28 7.92
C ASP A 238 -2.12 1.66 7.35
N LEU A 239 -1.32 1.64 6.29
CA LEU A 239 -1.02 2.80 5.45
C LEU A 239 -2.15 3.01 4.42
N GLN A 240 -2.58 4.26 4.23
CA GLN A 240 -3.67 4.64 3.30
C GLN A 240 -3.26 5.72 2.29
N ASN A 241 -3.84 5.64 1.08
CA ASN A 241 -3.55 6.47 -0.12
C ASN A 241 -4.01 7.94 -0.07
N VAL A 242 -4.10 8.54 1.11
CA VAL A 242 -4.66 9.89 1.26
C VAL A 242 -3.72 10.70 2.14
N ALA A 243 -3.22 11.82 1.61
CA ALA A 243 -2.50 12.80 2.41
C ALA A 243 -3.42 13.27 3.55
N PRO A 244 -2.96 13.27 4.82
CA PRO A 244 -3.78 13.73 5.93
C PRO A 244 -4.02 15.23 5.80
N ALA A 245 -5.15 15.68 6.35
CA ALA A 245 -5.27 17.08 6.74
C ALA A 245 -4.47 17.29 8.03
N ASN A 246 -3.93 18.50 8.24
CA ASN A 246 -3.37 18.85 9.54
C ASN A 246 -4.53 18.99 10.53
N THR A 247 -4.79 17.90 11.26
CA THR A 247 -5.86 17.81 12.25
C THR A 247 -5.36 18.06 13.66
N MET A 248 -4.03 18.06 13.88
CA MET A 248 -3.42 18.24 15.19
C MET A 248 -3.16 19.70 15.56
N LYS A 249 -2.99 20.61 14.59
CA LYS A 249 -2.68 22.03 14.85
C LYS A 249 -3.71 22.70 15.77
N ASP A 250 -4.98 22.47 15.48
CA ASP A 250 -6.11 23.10 16.17
C ASP A 250 -6.88 22.09 17.04
N ALA A 251 -6.23 20.96 17.42
CA ALA A 251 -6.83 19.95 18.28
C ALA A 251 -6.93 20.44 19.74
N PRO A 252 -8.05 20.19 20.45
CA PRO A 252 -8.19 20.56 21.85
C PRO A 252 -7.19 19.79 22.72
N SER A 253 -6.46 20.52 23.58
CA SER A 253 -5.59 19.87 24.58
C SER A 253 -6.45 19.06 25.56
N CYS A 254 -5.98 17.89 25.96
CA CYS A 254 -6.60 17.17 27.07
C CYS A 254 -6.38 17.95 28.39
N ASP A 255 -7.33 17.82 29.33
CA ASP A 255 -7.16 18.30 30.71
C ASP A 255 -6.49 17.24 31.59
N TYR A 256 -5.30 17.58 32.09
CA TYR A 256 -4.52 16.77 33.01
C TYR A 256 -4.44 17.35 34.43
N SER A 257 -5.16 18.44 34.73
CA SER A 257 -5.08 19.16 36.01
C SER A 257 -5.46 18.31 37.23
N LYS A 258 -6.28 17.28 37.02
CA LYS A 258 -6.74 16.31 38.02
C LYS A 258 -5.76 15.15 38.29
N TYR A 259 -4.63 15.06 37.58
CA TYR A 259 -3.66 13.97 37.72
C TYR A 259 -2.35 14.46 38.35
N LYS A 260 -1.70 13.59 39.14
CA LYS A 260 -0.38 13.88 39.73
C LYS A 260 0.68 13.77 38.64
N ARG A 261 1.33 14.89 38.28
CA ARG A 261 2.49 14.88 37.37
C ARG A 261 3.69 14.27 38.08
N LEU A 262 4.28 13.23 37.49
CA LEU A 262 5.45 12.52 38.01
C LEU A 262 6.75 13.08 37.44
N GLY A 263 6.72 13.54 36.19
CA GLY A 263 7.88 14.12 35.52
C GLY A 263 7.58 14.47 34.07
N SER A 264 8.61 14.90 33.34
CA SER A 264 8.54 15.07 31.88
C SER A 264 9.94 15.01 31.28
N GLN A 265 10.03 14.61 30.02
CA GLN A 265 11.26 14.48 29.27
C GLN A 265 11.10 15.07 27.88
N ASP A 266 12.08 15.88 27.46
CA ASP A 266 12.17 16.33 26.08
C ASP A 266 12.89 15.28 25.23
N TYR A 267 12.35 15.04 24.03
CA TYR A 267 12.85 14.08 23.06
C TYR A 267 12.88 14.70 21.68
N LYS A 268 13.96 14.44 20.92
CA LYS A 268 14.12 14.93 19.54
C LYS A 268 14.08 13.75 18.59
N GLY A 269 13.02 13.66 17.77
CA GLY A 269 12.93 12.69 16.68
C GLY A 269 13.12 13.36 15.31
N LYS A 270 13.09 12.56 14.24
CA LYS A 270 13.21 13.06 12.85
C LYS A 270 12.09 14.01 12.44
N ASN A 271 10.88 13.85 12.98
CA ASN A 271 9.70 14.65 12.58
C ASN A 271 9.38 15.84 13.48
N GLY A 272 10.12 16.05 14.57
CA GLY A 272 9.91 17.19 15.46
C GLY A 272 10.55 17.01 16.84
N ASN A 273 10.31 18.01 17.68
CA ASN A 273 10.67 17.97 19.10
C ASN A 273 9.40 17.65 19.91
N TYR A 274 9.55 16.77 20.88
CA TYR A 274 8.47 16.21 21.66
C TYR A 274 8.75 16.44 23.14
N ASN A 275 7.79 16.97 23.88
CA ASN A 275 7.78 16.91 25.34
C ASN A 275 6.82 15.78 25.76
N ILE A 276 7.36 14.77 26.42
CA ILE A 276 6.62 13.64 26.97
C ILE A 276 6.40 13.93 28.46
N THR A 277 5.17 13.89 28.96
CA THR A 277 4.86 14.11 30.38
C THR A 277 4.17 12.89 30.99
N TYR A 278 4.62 12.51 32.18
CA TYR A 278 4.20 11.32 32.92
C TYR A 278 3.23 11.70 34.04
N TYR A 279 2.16 10.94 34.20
CA TYR A 279 1.14 11.19 35.22
C TYR A 279 0.71 9.90 35.93
N SER A 280 0.43 10.03 37.23
CA SER A 280 -0.39 9.07 37.98
C SER A 280 -1.83 9.58 38.05
N ILE A 281 -2.76 8.68 37.72
CA ILE A 281 -4.21 8.83 37.85
C ILE A 281 -4.64 8.57 39.30
N THR A 282 -4.00 7.63 40.00
CA THR A 282 -4.34 7.24 41.38
C THR A 282 -3.62 8.07 42.45
N GLY A 283 -2.58 8.82 42.09
CA GLY A 283 -1.73 9.58 43.01
C GLY A 283 -0.48 8.83 43.50
N ALA A 284 -0.30 7.58 43.06
CA ALA A 284 0.89 6.77 43.29
C ALA A 284 2.15 7.36 42.61
N ASP A 285 3.29 6.69 42.76
CA ASP A 285 4.54 6.99 42.03
C ASP A 285 4.70 6.09 40.78
N GLU A 286 3.58 5.63 40.21
CA GLU A 286 3.50 4.77 39.02
C GLU A 286 2.98 5.56 37.81
N ILE A 287 3.59 5.36 36.64
CA ILE A 287 3.17 5.99 35.38
C ILE A 287 1.94 5.26 34.84
N GLU A 288 0.79 5.92 34.96
CA GLU A 288 -0.52 5.41 34.53
C GLU A 288 -1.06 6.11 33.28
N LEU A 289 -0.52 7.29 32.95
CA LEU A 289 -0.85 8.03 31.74
C LEU A 289 0.36 8.79 31.20
N VAL A 290 0.49 8.81 29.87
CA VAL A 290 1.50 9.59 29.15
C VAL A 290 0.83 10.59 28.20
N SER A 291 1.25 11.86 28.28
CA SER A 291 0.92 12.87 27.27
C SER A 291 2.12 13.22 26.40
N LEU A 292 1.83 13.63 25.16
CA LEU A 292 2.80 14.07 24.18
C LEU A 292 2.42 15.47 23.68
N LYS A 293 3.39 16.40 23.73
CA LYS A 293 3.29 17.73 23.12
C LYS A 293 4.37 17.86 22.05
N LYS A 294 3.97 18.06 20.79
CA LYS A 294 4.89 18.21 19.64
C LYS A 294 5.06 19.68 19.25
N ASP A 295 6.31 20.14 19.10
CA ASP A 295 6.71 21.46 18.56
C ASP A 295 5.88 22.65 19.08
N GLY A 296 5.51 22.64 20.37
CA GLY A 296 4.73 23.71 21.00
C GLY A 296 3.21 23.60 20.91
N GLY A 297 2.67 22.63 20.15
CA GLY A 297 1.23 22.39 19.95
C GLY A 297 0.45 21.89 21.19
N PRO A 298 -0.77 21.35 21.03
CA PRO A 298 -1.56 20.82 22.13
C PRO A 298 -0.90 19.57 22.77
N ALA A 299 -1.19 19.34 24.06
CA ALA A 299 -0.77 18.14 24.75
C ALA A 299 -1.87 17.07 24.60
N LEU A 300 -1.53 15.98 23.90
CA LEU A 300 -2.45 14.90 23.54
C LEU A 300 -2.07 13.61 24.28
N THR A 301 -3.04 12.75 24.57
CA THR A 301 -2.80 11.51 25.33
C THR A 301 -2.28 10.40 24.42
N VAL A 302 -1.16 9.76 24.77
CA VAL A 302 -0.67 8.57 24.05
C VAL A 302 -1.60 7.38 24.34
N ARG A 303 -2.07 6.70 23.28
CA ARG A 303 -2.98 5.55 23.39
C ARG A 303 -2.40 4.27 22.81
N ALA A 304 -1.62 4.37 21.73
CA ALA A 304 -0.87 3.24 21.19
C ALA A 304 0.50 3.67 20.65
N ASN A 305 1.46 2.75 20.75
CA ASN A 305 2.80 2.84 20.19
C ASN A 305 3.08 1.57 19.38
N ILE A 306 3.38 1.73 18.09
CA ILE A 306 3.41 0.61 17.14
C ILE A 306 4.69 0.71 16.31
N PRO A 307 5.72 -0.07 16.65
CA PRO A 307 6.80 -0.41 15.74
C PRO A 307 6.22 -1.21 14.57
N ALA A 308 6.19 -0.63 13.39
CA ALA A 308 5.48 -1.17 12.23
C ALA A 308 6.44 -1.60 11.11
N LYS A 309 6.04 -2.65 10.38
CA LYS A 309 6.72 -3.14 9.18
C LYS A 309 5.71 -3.24 8.04
N ALA A 310 6.03 -2.61 6.91
CA ALA A 310 5.29 -2.73 5.66
C ALA A 310 6.13 -3.57 4.69
N THR A 311 5.62 -4.74 4.30
CA THR A 311 6.24 -5.62 3.30
C THR A 311 5.56 -5.39 1.96
N PHE A 312 6.33 -4.95 0.97
CA PHE A 312 5.87 -4.82 -0.42
C PHE A 312 6.41 -5.98 -1.24
N PHE A 313 5.61 -6.48 -2.17
CA PHE A 313 5.97 -7.58 -3.08
C PHE A 313 6.40 -8.84 -2.32
N ALA A 314 5.55 -9.32 -1.40
CA ALA A 314 5.84 -10.45 -0.51
C ALA A 314 6.18 -11.78 -1.21
N LYS A 315 5.90 -11.89 -2.52
CA LYS A 315 6.16 -13.07 -3.36
C LYS A 315 7.42 -12.96 -4.24
N ASP A 316 8.11 -11.83 -4.19
CA ASP A 316 9.40 -11.65 -4.86
C ASP A 316 10.51 -12.37 -4.08
N SER A 317 11.62 -12.67 -4.74
CA SER A 317 12.81 -13.29 -4.13
C SER A 317 13.42 -12.50 -2.98
N ALA A 318 13.23 -11.17 -2.98
CA ALA A 318 13.66 -10.27 -1.94
C ALA A 318 12.58 -9.20 -1.69
N PRO A 319 11.57 -9.50 -0.85
CA PRO A 319 10.49 -8.57 -0.54
C PRO A 319 11.01 -7.24 0.03
N GLN A 320 10.36 -6.14 -0.33
CA GLN A 320 10.80 -4.80 0.05
C GLN A 320 10.15 -4.41 1.38
N ILE A 321 10.91 -4.55 2.47
CA ILE A 321 10.44 -4.28 3.84
C ILE A 321 10.81 -2.85 4.25
N ILE A 322 9.80 -2.07 4.67
CA ILE A 322 9.94 -0.72 5.20
C ILE A 322 9.55 -0.72 6.69
N GLU A 323 10.48 -0.36 7.56
CA GLU A 323 10.21 -0.20 8.99
C GLU A 323 9.88 1.27 9.31
N TYR A 324 8.83 1.48 10.10
CA TYR A 324 8.35 2.82 10.48
C TYR A 324 7.66 2.77 11.85
N GLY A 325 7.56 3.92 12.51
CA GLY A 325 6.80 4.06 13.75
C GLY A 325 5.38 4.56 13.50
N ILE A 326 4.42 4.16 14.32
CA ILE A 326 3.11 4.84 14.45
C ILE A 326 2.82 5.07 15.95
N VAL A 327 2.53 6.31 16.31
CA VAL A 327 2.02 6.70 17.63
C VAL A 327 0.57 7.17 17.47
N GLU A 328 -0.38 6.48 18.10
CA GLU A 328 -1.76 6.94 18.22
C GLU A 328 -1.90 7.86 19.43
N LEU A 329 -2.41 9.06 19.17
CA LEU A 329 -2.75 10.08 20.16
C LEU A 329 -4.26 10.29 20.20
N LYS A 330 -4.78 10.75 21.35
CA LYS A 330 -6.11 11.31 21.48
C LYS A 330 -6.10 12.74 21.98
N ASP A 331 -6.97 13.57 21.41
CA ASP A 331 -7.23 14.94 21.86
C ASP A 331 -8.27 15.01 22.99
N GLY A 332 -8.59 16.22 23.43
CA GLY A 332 -9.58 16.48 24.47
C GLY A 332 -11.01 16.03 24.12
N ASP A 333 -11.32 15.88 22.83
CA ASP A 333 -12.60 15.39 22.31
C ASP A 333 -12.55 13.87 22.01
N GLU A 334 -11.52 13.18 22.51
CA GLU A 334 -11.23 11.74 22.30
C GLU A 334 -11.02 11.33 20.83
N LYS A 335 -10.83 12.29 19.93
CA LYS A 335 -10.54 12.07 18.51
C LYS A 335 -9.09 11.61 18.34
N LYS A 336 -8.90 10.66 17.41
CA LYS A 336 -7.62 10.00 17.16
C LYS A 336 -6.76 10.78 16.16
N HIS A 337 -5.47 10.87 16.47
CA HIS A 337 -4.42 11.40 15.61
C HIS A 337 -3.23 10.44 15.56
N TYR A 338 -2.46 10.51 14.48
CA TYR A 338 -1.32 9.61 14.22
C TYR A 338 -0.07 10.39 13.89
N ILE A 339 1.02 10.12 14.60
CA ILE A 339 2.37 10.56 14.23
C ILE A 339 3.12 9.34 13.70
N SER A 340 3.83 9.48 12.58
CA SER A 340 4.85 8.50 12.18
C SER A 340 6.25 9.04 12.45
N ASP A 341 6.92 8.53 13.48
CA ASP A 341 8.31 8.82 13.79
C ASP A 341 8.90 7.62 14.54
N MET A 342 9.93 6.98 13.97
CA MET A 342 10.54 5.79 14.56
C MET A 342 11.34 6.12 15.82
N ASP A 343 11.94 7.31 15.89
CA ASP A 343 12.76 7.71 17.03
C ASP A 343 11.85 7.92 18.26
N LEU A 344 10.71 8.61 18.07
CA LEU A 344 9.66 8.72 19.08
C LEU A 344 9.09 7.34 19.48
N THR A 345 8.88 6.45 18.51
CA THR A 345 8.35 5.10 18.75
C THR A 345 9.30 4.27 19.61
N ASN A 346 10.61 4.41 19.40
CA ASN A 346 11.64 3.79 20.24
C ASN A 346 11.65 4.39 21.66
N ALA A 347 11.55 5.72 21.80
CA ALA A 347 11.46 6.38 23.10
C ALA A 347 10.25 5.91 23.92
N LEU A 348 9.06 5.85 23.30
CA LEU A 348 7.85 5.33 23.92
C LEU A 348 7.96 3.83 24.23
N THR A 349 8.70 3.05 23.43
CA THR A 349 8.98 1.64 23.75
C THR A 349 9.83 1.49 25.02
N ILE A 350 10.79 2.39 25.26
CA ILE A 350 11.57 2.42 26.50
C ILE A 350 10.65 2.74 27.69
N ILE A 351 9.83 3.79 27.58
CA ILE A 351 8.88 4.20 28.64
C ILE A 351 7.88 3.08 28.96
N TYR A 352 7.36 2.38 27.96
CA TYR A 352 6.43 1.26 28.15
C TYR A 352 7.04 0.09 28.94
N ASN A 353 8.35 -0.13 28.80
CA ASN A 353 9.09 -1.19 29.49
C ASN A 353 9.76 -0.70 30.79
N ASP A 354 9.55 0.55 31.21
CA ASP A 354 10.08 1.08 32.47
C ASP A 354 9.39 0.39 33.66
N PRO A 355 10.12 -0.09 34.68
CA PRO A 355 9.51 -0.70 35.88
C PRO A 355 8.53 0.20 36.64
N ALA A 356 8.61 1.52 36.48
CA ALA A 356 7.65 2.47 37.05
C ALA A 356 6.37 2.62 36.22
N SER A 357 6.30 2.08 35.00
CA SER A 357 5.10 2.11 34.15
C SER A 357 4.15 0.98 34.47
N CYS A 358 2.86 1.29 34.59
CA CYS A 358 1.85 0.24 34.67
C CYS A 358 1.68 -0.44 33.29
N TYR A 359 1.41 -1.75 33.28
CA TYR A 359 1.27 -2.55 32.04
C TYR A 359 0.18 -2.06 31.05
N ASN A 360 -0.68 -1.12 31.45
CA ASN A 360 -1.77 -0.58 30.65
C ASN A 360 -1.63 0.92 30.30
N VAL A 361 -0.47 1.53 30.57
CA VAL A 361 -0.21 2.98 30.36
C VAL A 361 -0.56 3.47 28.94
N PHE A 362 -0.26 2.64 27.94
CA PHE A 362 -0.77 2.69 26.56
C PHE A 362 -0.53 1.33 25.90
N THR A 363 -1.13 1.04 24.74
CA THR A 363 -0.86 -0.23 24.05
C THR A 363 0.47 -0.17 23.29
N CYS A 364 1.44 -1.03 23.60
CA CYS A 364 2.66 -1.17 22.79
C CYS A 364 2.71 -2.55 22.12
N LYS A 365 2.52 -2.61 20.79
CA LYS A 365 2.49 -3.88 20.02
C LYS A 365 3.06 -3.67 18.62
N PRO A 366 3.86 -4.61 18.07
CA PRO A 366 4.35 -4.53 16.70
C PRO A 366 3.21 -4.72 15.68
N GLY A 367 3.30 -4.03 14.55
CA GLY A 367 2.33 -4.14 13.45
C GLY A 367 3.00 -4.56 12.14
N ASN A 368 2.72 -5.77 11.66
CA ASN A 368 3.23 -6.26 10.37
C ASN A 368 2.10 -6.26 9.35
N LYS A 369 2.34 -5.67 8.17
CA LYS A 369 1.36 -5.59 7.08
C LYS A 369 2.00 -5.76 5.70
N GLU A 370 1.35 -6.54 4.86
CA GLU A 370 1.71 -6.70 3.46
C GLU A 370 0.91 -5.75 2.56
N TYR A 371 1.51 -5.29 1.46
CA TYR A 371 0.90 -4.36 0.53
C TYR A 371 1.22 -4.71 -0.92
N ASP A 372 0.19 -4.69 -1.76
CA ASP A 372 0.34 -4.60 -3.22
C ASP A 372 0.38 -3.14 -3.69
N VAL A 373 0.91 -2.92 -4.89
CA VAL A 373 0.99 -1.59 -5.53
C VAL A 373 0.28 -1.63 -6.88
N THR A 374 -0.73 -0.77 -7.04
CA THR A 374 -1.46 -0.59 -8.31
C THR A 374 -0.60 0.15 -9.35
N PRO A 375 -0.91 0.08 -10.66
CA PRO A 375 -0.13 0.75 -11.72
C PRO A 375 -0.02 2.27 -11.66
N LYS A 376 -0.70 2.93 -10.72
CA LYS A 376 -0.56 4.38 -10.46
C LYS A 376 0.10 4.68 -9.11
N GLY A 377 0.56 3.67 -8.37
CA GLY A 377 1.20 3.84 -7.07
C GLY A 377 0.23 4.06 -5.91
N ALA A 378 -1.03 3.61 -6.03
CA ALA A 378 -1.86 3.43 -4.83
C ALA A 378 -1.52 2.06 -4.19
N ILE A 379 -1.23 2.06 -2.89
CA ILE A 379 -0.96 0.86 -2.09
C ILE A 379 -2.26 0.18 -1.68
N VAL A 380 -2.30 -1.14 -1.61
CA VAL A 380 -3.47 -1.91 -1.20
C VAL A 380 -3.03 -2.89 -0.11
N PRO A 381 -3.53 -2.76 1.14
CA PRO A 381 -3.18 -3.71 2.19
C PRO A 381 -3.71 -5.11 1.83
N LEU A 382 -2.87 -6.11 2.03
CA LEU A 382 -3.22 -7.52 1.94
C LEU A 382 -3.63 -8.03 3.34
N ASN A 383 -4.52 -9.04 3.36
CA ASN A 383 -5.13 -9.58 4.58
C ASN A 383 -4.39 -10.82 5.09
#